data_AF-A0A317Q5V2-F1
#
_entry.id   AF-A0A317Q5V2-F1
#
_cell.length_a   1.000
_cell.length_b   1.000
_cell.length_c   1.000
_cell.angle_alpha   90.00
_cell.angle_beta   90.00
_cell.angle_gamma   90.00
#
_symmetry.space_group_name_H-M   'P 1'
#
loop_
_entity.id
_entity.type
_entity.pdbx_description
1 polymer ?
#
loop_
_entity_poly.entity_id
_entity_poly.type
_entity_poly.pdbx_seq_one_letter_code
_entity_poly.pdbx_strand_id
1 'polypeptide(L)'
;MVHILNGAFLDKRIVFGFLGAFDLQTQEAFLWGDGDAITDVTTYRDTGLYTAEVAIDEEIVPPVFEIAGETLTFDELVRAYEDASGNTLTIVKKGSYADLDKEIAARRKAEPNNFYAWLPLMYYRGSFGGKGKLHSLANERYPMIKPESVRDYIHRDKL
;
A
#
# COMPACT_ATOMS: atom_id res chain seq x y z
N MET A 1 0.10 -16.52 -20.52
CA MET A 1 0.45 -16.23 -19.11
C MET A 1 0.01 -14.81 -18.85
N VAL A 2 -0.68 -14.57 -17.73
CA VAL A 2 -1.09 -13.23 -17.30
C VAL A 2 -0.36 -12.90 -16.01
N HIS A 3 0.19 -11.69 -15.91
CA HIS A 3 0.83 -11.14 -14.72
C HIS A 3 -0.17 -10.23 -14.01
N ILE A 4 -0.59 -10.63 -12.80
CA ILE A 4 -1.44 -9.79 -11.96
C ILE A 4 -0.55 -8.84 -11.16
N LEU A 5 -0.76 -7.54 -11.33
CA LEU A 5 -0.11 -6.49 -10.57
C LEU A 5 -1.17 -5.81 -9.69
N ASN A 6 -0.87 -5.64 -8.41
CA ASN A 6 -1.78 -5.00 -7.46
C ASN A 6 -1.10 -3.86 -6.71
N GLY A 7 -1.92 -2.93 -6.19
CA GLY A 7 -1.46 -1.92 -5.26
C GLY A 7 -0.89 -2.53 -3.97
N ALA A 8 -0.16 -1.73 -3.18
CA ALA A 8 0.38 -2.16 -1.89
C ALA A 8 -0.72 -2.76 -1.00
N PHE A 9 -0.41 -3.87 -0.32
CA PHE A 9 -1.43 -4.55 0.47
C PHE A 9 -1.89 -3.69 1.64
N LEU A 10 -3.17 -3.32 1.63
CA LEU A 10 -3.82 -2.50 2.67
C LEU A 10 -3.96 -3.26 3.99
N ASP A 11 -3.95 -4.58 3.93
CA ASP A 11 -4.16 -5.47 5.07
C ASP A 11 -3.32 -5.07 6.29
N LYS A 12 -3.93 -5.07 7.48
CA LYS A 12 -3.41 -4.55 8.77
C LYS A 12 -1.95 -4.88 9.01
N ARG A 13 -1.53 -6.11 8.71
CA ARG A 13 -0.17 -6.59 8.98
C ARG A 13 0.88 -6.00 8.05
N ILE A 14 0.46 -5.33 6.97
CA ILE A 14 1.32 -4.71 5.97
C ILE A 14 1.39 -3.20 6.19
N VAL A 15 0.38 -2.43 5.76
CA VAL A 15 0.38 -0.97 5.85
C VAL A 15 0.45 -0.47 7.30
N PHE A 16 -0.41 -1.02 8.17
CA PHE A 16 -0.48 -0.67 9.60
C PHE A 16 0.44 -1.53 10.49
N GLY A 17 1.44 -2.18 9.90
CA GLY A 17 2.32 -3.11 10.59
C GLY A 17 3.70 -3.18 9.95
N PHE A 18 3.94 -4.19 9.12
CA PHE A 18 5.25 -4.52 8.53
C PHE A 18 5.97 -3.32 7.90
N LEU A 19 5.27 -2.40 7.22
CA LEU A 19 5.90 -1.25 6.57
C LEU A 19 6.46 -0.22 7.56
N GLY A 20 5.98 -0.22 8.81
CA GLY A 20 6.32 0.80 9.81
C GLY A 20 5.86 2.21 9.41
N ALA A 21 4.78 2.31 8.62
CA ALA A 21 4.20 3.59 8.22
C ALA A 21 3.28 4.18 9.30
N PHE A 22 2.78 3.36 10.21
CA PHE A 22 1.86 3.75 11.28
C PHE A 22 2.25 3.06 12.59
N ASP A 23 2.11 3.78 13.70
CA ASP A 23 2.01 3.22 15.05
C ASP A 23 0.67 3.65 15.65
N LEU A 24 -0.29 2.73 15.61
CA LEU A 24 -1.65 3.00 16.09
C LEU A 24 -1.73 3.01 17.63
N GLN A 25 -0.71 2.53 18.34
CA GLN A 25 -0.68 2.61 19.81
C GLN A 25 -0.31 4.02 20.27
N THR A 26 0.63 4.67 19.57
CA THR A 26 1.03 6.05 19.83
C THR A 26 0.24 7.06 19.00
N GLN A 27 -0.64 6.60 18.10
CA GLN A 27 -1.41 7.41 17.15
C GLN A 27 -0.50 8.26 16.25
N GLU A 28 0.54 7.63 15.70
CA GLU A 28 1.52 8.29 14.83
C GLU A 28 1.51 7.69 13.42
N ALA A 29 1.70 8.55 12.42
CA ALA A 29 1.96 8.18 11.03
C ALA A 29 3.34 8.70 10.62
N PHE A 30 4.22 7.84 10.11
CA PHE A 30 5.61 8.17 9.81
C PHE A 30 5.80 8.48 8.33
N LEU A 31 5.95 9.77 8.02
CA LEU A 31 6.09 10.27 6.66
C LEU A 31 7.57 10.39 6.27
N TRP A 32 7.97 9.66 5.25
CA TRP A 32 9.16 9.97 4.44
C TRP A 32 8.76 10.67 3.14
N GLY A 33 9.51 11.69 2.75
CA GLY A 33 9.21 12.52 1.58
C GLY A 33 8.33 13.73 1.94
N ASP A 34 7.58 14.21 0.95
CA ASP A 34 6.64 15.33 1.05
C ASP A 34 5.19 14.89 1.27
N GLY A 35 4.85 13.64 0.93
CA GLY A 35 3.49 13.08 1.07
C GLY A 35 2.68 13.12 -0.23
N ASP A 36 3.21 13.76 -1.28
CA ASP A 36 2.50 14.02 -2.54
C ASP A 36 2.53 12.84 -3.51
N ALA A 37 3.36 11.83 -3.23
CA ALA A 37 3.43 10.62 -4.05
C ALA A 37 2.10 9.87 -4.01
N ILE A 38 1.54 9.62 -5.20
CA ILE A 38 0.33 8.82 -5.36
C ILE A 38 0.69 7.34 -5.24
N THR A 39 -0.09 6.61 -4.45
CA THR A 39 0.05 5.18 -4.18
C THR A 39 -1.26 4.46 -4.47
N ASP A 40 -1.15 3.27 -5.03
CA ASP A 40 -2.27 2.33 -5.11
C ASP A 40 -2.19 1.39 -3.91
N VAL A 41 -3.33 1.17 -3.24
CA VAL A 41 -3.49 0.14 -2.21
C VAL A 41 -4.53 -0.88 -2.64
N THR A 42 -4.43 -2.11 -2.18
CA THR A 42 -5.38 -3.19 -2.52
C THR A 42 -5.43 -4.21 -1.38
N THR A 43 -6.56 -4.86 -1.15
CA THR A 43 -6.64 -5.92 -0.14
C THR A 43 -6.25 -7.28 -0.74
N TYR A 44 -5.80 -8.22 0.10
CA TYR A 44 -5.64 -9.63 -0.34
C TYR A 44 -6.91 -10.18 -0.97
N ARG A 45 -8.07 -9.80 -0.42
CA ARG A 45 -9.38 -10.25 -0.88
C ARG A 45 -9.65 -9.79 -2.31
N ASP A 46 -9.47 -8.50 -2.60
CA ASP A 46 -9.74 -7.95 -3.92
C ASP A 46 -8.74 -8.49 -4.95
N THR A 47 -7.46 -8.60 -4.58
CA THR A 47 -6.45 -9.26 -5.44
C THR A 47 -6.87 -10.68 -5.79
N GLY A 48 -7.38 -11.45 -4.81
CA GLY A 48 -7.90 -12.79 -5.05
C GLY A 48 -9.11 -12.83 -5.97
N LEU A 49 -10.07 -11.93 -5.80
CA LEU A 49 -11.27 -11.84 -6.65
C LEU A 49 -10.91 -11.54 -8.10
N TYR A 50 -10.11 -10.49 -8.33
CA TYR A 50 -9.66 -10.14 -9.68
C TYR A 50 -8.83 -11.25 -10.32
N THR A 51 -7.94 -11.91 -9.55
CA THR A 51 -7.16 -13.04 -10.05
C THR A 51 -8.06 -14.21 -10.47
N ALA A 52 -9.12 -14.49 -9.70
CA ALA A 52 -10.06 -15.55 -10.00
C ALA A 52 -10.84 -15.26 -11.30
N GLU A 53 -11.34 -14.03 -11.48
CA GLU A 53 -12.05 -13.63 -12.70
C GLU A 53 -11.12 -13.70 -13.92
N VAL A 54 -9.89 -13.21 -13.82
CA VAL A 54 -8.89 -13.32 -14.89
C VAL A 54 -8.59 -14.78 -15.27
N ALA A 55 -8.59 -15.69 -14.30
CA ALA A 55 -8.27 -17.10 -14.54
C ALA A 55 -9.38 -17.86 -15.30
N ILE A 56 -10.62 -17.37 -15.24
CA ILE A 56 -11.79 -18.01 -15.89
C ILE A 56 -12.32 -17.24 -17.10
N ASP A 57 -11.76 -16.06 -17.40
CA ASP A 57 -12.16 -15.25 -18.55
C ASP A 57 -11.86 -15.99 -19.86
N GLU A 58 -12.92 -16.24 -20.65
CA GLU A 58 -12.82 -16.91 -21.95
C GLU A 58 -12.35 -15.95 -23.06
N GLU A 59 -12.37 -14.64 -22.81
CA GLU A 59 -11.86 -13.62 -23.72
C GLU A 59 -10.34 -13.40 -23.55
N ILE A 60 -9.74 -12.67 -24.49
CA ILE A 60 -8.32 -12.32 -24.43
C ILE A 60 -8.09 -11.27 -23.33
N VAL A 61 -7.49 -11.70 -22.23
CA VAL A 61 -7.00 -10.82 -21.16
C VAL A 61 -5.60 -10.28 -21.52
N PRO A 62 -5.30 -8.99 -21.25
CA PRO A 62 -3.96 -8.45 -21.42
C PRO A 62 -2.88 -9.26 -20.66
N PRO A 63 -1.65 -9.37 -21.20
CA PRO A 63 -0.57 -10.09 -20.52
C PRO A 63 -0.19 -9.52 -19.14
N VAL A 64 -0.47 -8.23 -18.90
CA VAL A 64 -0.31 -7.55 -17.60
C VAL A 64 -1.68 -7.01 -17.22
N PHE A 65 -2.15 -7.38 -16.03
CA PHE A 65 -3.45 -6.96 -15.50
C PHE A 65 -3.23 -6.23 -14.18
N GLU A 66 -3.39 -4.91 -14.21
CA GLU A 66 -3.15 -4.02 -13.07
C GLU A 66 -4.47 -3.72 -12.34
N ILE A 67 -4.46 -3.83 -11.01
CA ILE A 67 -5.62 -3.56 -10.16
C ILE A 67 -5.24 -2.71 -8.96
N ALA A 68 -6.14 -1.82 -8.55
CA ALA A 68 -6.06 -1.10 -7.30
C ALA A 68 -7.41 -1.14 -6.58
N GLY A 69 -7.36 -1.21 -5.25
CA GLY A 69 -8.53 -1.00 -4.40
C GLY A 69 -8.87 0.48 -4.32
N GLU A 70 -7.85 1.27 -4.01
CA GLU A 70 -7.95 2.72 -3.94
C GLU A 70 -6.60 3.35 -4.35
N THR A 71 -6.67 4.55 -4.91
CA THR A 71 -5.50 5.34 -5.33
C THR A 71 -5.51 6.64 -4.56
N LEU A 72 -4.45 6.91 -3.79
CA LEU A 72 -4.41 8.02 -2.86
C LEU A 72 -2.98 8.42 -2.48
N THR A 73 -2.83 9.63 -1.94
CA THR A 73 -1.61 10.15 -1.30
C THR A 73 -1.46 9.66 0.14
N PHE A 74 -0.29 9.88 0.76
CA PHE A 74 -0.09 9.51 2.17
C PHE A 74 -1.01 10.31 3.11
N ASP A 75 -1.22 11.60 2.83
CA ASP A 75 -2.11 12.45 3.61
C ASP A 75 -3.58 12.00 3.50
N GLU A 76 -4.01 11.58 2.30
CA GLU A 76 -5.34 10.99 2.10
C GLU A 76 -5.48 9.65 2.84
N LEU A 77 -4.40 8.86 2.95
CA LEU A 77 -4.41 7.59 3.68
C LEU A 77 -4.63 7.82 5.18
N VAL A 78 -3.91 8.80 5.72
CA VAL A 78 -4.09 9.25 7.11
C VAL A 78 -5.51 9.72 7.33
N ARG A 79 -6.03 10.62 6.48
CA ARG A 79 -7.41 11.14 6.62
C ARG A 79 -8.46 10.04 6.54
N ALA A 80 -8.32 9.11 5.59
CA ALA A 80 -9.23 7.97 5.47
C ALA A 80 -9.24 7.11 6.74
N TYR A 81 -8.08 6.97 7.40
CA TYR A 81 -7.98 6.32 8.70
C TYR A 81 -8.68 7.11 9.81
N GLU A 82 -8.42 8.42 9.90
CA GLU A 82 -9.02 9.26 10.93
C GLU A 82 -10.55 9.31 10.82
N ASP A 83 -11.06 9.47 9.60
CA ASP A 83 -12.51 9.53 9.32
C ASP A 83 -13.20 8.20 9.64
N ALA A 84 -12.55 7.06 9.38
CA ALA A 84 -13.12 5.73 9.62
C ALA A 84 -13.04 5.28 11.08
N SER A 85 -11.91 5.54 11.74
CA SER A 85 -11.64 5.08 13.11
C SER A 85 -12.15 6.05 14.17
N GLY A 86 -12.28 7.34 13.82
CA GLY A 86 -12.54 8.42 14.77
C GLY A 86 -11.32 8.82 15.61
N ASN A 87 -10.15 8.21 15.38
CA ASN A 87 -8.89 8.56 16.05
C ASN A 87 -8.09 9.53 15.20
N THR A 88 -7.49 10.55 15.82
CA THR A 88 -6.57 11.47 15.13
C THR A 88 -5.14 10.91 15.17
N LEU A 89 -4.39 11.06 14.09
CA LEU A 89 -2.99 10.67 13.98
C LEU A 89 -2.08 11.91 13.93
N THR A 90 -0.93 11.82 14.59
CA THR A 90 0.16 12.80 14.43
C THR A 90 1.09 12.37 13.31
N ILE A 91 1.23 13.20 12.28
CA ILE A 91 2.20 12.95 11.20
C ILE A 91 3.60 13.34 11.66
N VAL A 92 4.49 12.35 11.76
CA VAL A 92 5.90 12.50 12.14
C VAL A 92 6.77 12.44 10.88
N LYS A 93 7.36 13.57 10.50
CA LYS A 93 8.28 13.66 9.35
C LYS A 93 9.62 13.01 9.68
N LYS A 94 9.99 11.97 8.94
CA LYS A 94 11.22 11.18 9.13
C LYS A 94 12.41 11.66 8.29
N GLY A 95 12.15 12.38 7.20
CA GLY A 95 13.17 12.91 6.29
C GLY A 95 12.75 12.81 4.83
N SER A 96 13.64 13.16 3.92
CA SER A 96 13.41 13.01 2.48
C SER A 96 13.49 11.55 2.04
N TYR A 97 13.05 11.22 0.82
CA TYR A 97 13.29 9.90 0.25
C TYR A 97 14.79 9.56 0.10
N ALA A 98 15.65 10.57 -0.10
CA ALA A 98 17.09 10.34 -0.14
C ALA A 98 17.65 9.96 1.25
N ASP A 99 17.05 10.46 2.33
CA ASP A 99 17.38 10.05 3.69
C ASP A 99 16.89 8.62 3.97
N LEU A 100 15.71 8.26 3.48
CA LEU A 100 15.20 6.89 3.53
C LEU A 100 16.13 5.91 2.78
N ASP A 101 16.60 6.28 1.58
CA ASP A 101 17.52 5.44 0.79
C ASP A 101 18.86 5.23 1.52
N LYS A 102 19.38 6.26 2.20
CA LYS A 102 20.58 6.15 3.05
C LYS A 102 20.33 5.25 4.26
N GLU A 103 19.20 5.39 4.93
CA GLU A 103 18.82 4.57 6.09
C GLU A 103 18.72 3.09 5.71
N ILE A 104 18.07 2.78 4.59
CA ILE A 104 17.99 1.41 4.03
C ILE A 104 19.41 0.86 3.81
N ALA A 105 20.28 1.62 3.16
CA ALA A 105 21.65 1.19 2.88
C ALA A 105 22.45 0.97 4.17
N ALA A 106 22.30 1.85 5.16
CA ALA A 106 22.96 1.74 6.46
C ALA A 106 22.52 0.47 7.22
N ARG A 107 21.21 0.24 7.34
CA ARG A 107 20.66 -0.95 8.02
C ARG A 107 21.00 -2.24 7.32
N ARG A 108 20.96 -2.27 5.99
CA ARG A 108 21.35 -3.44 5.21
C ARG A 108 22.85 -3.76 5.36
N LYS A 109 23.70 -2.75 5.52
CA LYS A 109 25.13 -2.95 5.80
C LYS A 109 25.36 -3.43 7.24
N ALA A 110 24.64 -2.87 8.21
CA ALA A 110 24.78 -3.23 9.62
C ALA A 110 24.25 -4.64 9.92
N GLU A 111 23.11 -5.00 9.34
CA GLU A 111 22.41 -6.26 9.61
C GLU A 111 21.99 -6.97 8.30
N PRO A 112 22.94 -7.41 7.46
CA PRO A 112 22.64 -7.93 6.12
C PRO A 112 21.72 -9.16 6.12
N ASN A 113 21.79 -9.98 7.17
CA ASN A 113 20.98 -11.19 7.31
C ASN A 113 19.66 -10.97 8.06
N ASN A 114 19.44 -9.78 8.63
CA ASN A 114 18.18 -9.42 9.29
C ASN A 114 17.32 -8.62 8.31
N PHE A 115 16.60 -9.34 7.45
CA PHE A 115 15.74 -8.70 6.44
C PHE A 115 14.72 -7.74 7.07
N TYR A 116 14.23 -8.03 8.29
CA TYR A 116 13.28 -7.15 8.99
C TYR A 116 13.87 -5.77 9.35
N ALA A 117 15.19 -5.62 9.42
CA ALA A 117 15.81 -4.33 9.71
C ALA A 117 15.65 -3.33 8.56
N TRP A 118 15.68 -3.79 7.30
CA TRP A 118 15.79 -2.92 6.12
C TRP A 118 14.72 -3.16 5.04
N LEU A 119 14.16 -4.37 4.95
CA LEU A 119 13.17 -4.73 3.93
C LEU A 119 11.85 -3.94 4.06
N PRO A 120 11.26 -3.75 5.27
CA PRO A 120 10.14 -2.84 5.47
C PRO A 120 10.30 -1.48 4.81
N LEU A 121 11.46 -0.85 5.02
CA LEU A 121 11.75 0.49 4.51
C LEU A 121 11.88 0.49 2.98
N MET A 122 12.38 -0.59 2.37
CA MET A 122 12.37 -0.75 0.91
C MET A 122 10.95 -0.86 0.36
N TYR A 123 10.07 -1.61 1.02
CA TYR A 123 8.66 -1.69 0.63
C TYR A 123 7.94 -0.35 0.84
N TYR A 124 8.19 0.36 1.94
CA TYR A 124 7.70 1.72 2.15
C TYR A 124 8.14 2.61 0.98
N ARG A 125 9.44 2.63 0.65
CA ARG A 125 10.02 3.47 -0.40
C ARG A 125 9.41 3.20 -1.78
N GLY A 126 9.10 1.94 -2.07
CA GLY A 126 8.43 1.54 -3.31
C GLY A 126 6.96 1.95 -3.34
N SER A 127 6.23 1.67 -2.24
CA SER A 127 4.78 1.88 -2.14
C SER A 127 4.44 3.37 -2.06
N PHE A 128 4.97 4.06 -1.05
CA PHE A 128 4.67 5.47 -0.73
C PHE A 128 5.64 6.47 -1.36
N GLY A 129 6.58 6.00 -2.17
CA GLY A 129 7.49 6.86 -2.92
C GLY A 129 7.18 6.91 -4.42
N GLY A 130 5.97 6.52 -4.83
CA GLY A 130 5.43 6.61 -6.19
C GLY A 130 5.97 5.59 -7.20
N LYS A 131 7.09 4.92 -6.90
CA LYS A 131 7.71 3.96 -7.84
C LYS A 131 6.83 2.74 -8.11
N GLY A 132 5.98 2.34 -7.16
CA GLY A 132 5.04 1.23 -7.28
C GLY A 132 3.68 1.62 -7.85
N LYS A 133 3.48 2.88 -8.30
CA LYS A 133 2.21 3.32 -8.87
C LYS A 133 1.90 2.55 -10.15
N LEU A 134 0.69 2.03 -10.25
CA LEU A 134 0.13 1.38 -11.42
C LEU A 134 -0.38 2.44 -12.40
N HIS A 135 -0.32 2.15 -13.70
CA HIS A 135 -0.59 3.12 -14.76
C HIS A 135 -1.79 2.77 -15.64
N SER A 136 -2.13 1.49 -15.75
CA SER A 136 -3.17 0.97 -16.64
C SER A 136 -4.14 0.08 -15.87
N LEU A 137 -4.79 0.66 -14.85
CA LEU A 137 -5.77 -0.05 -14.03
C LEU A 137 -6.89 -0.64 -14.89
N ALA A 138 -7.11 -1.95 -14.76
CA ALA A 138 -8.06 -2.73 -15.53
C ALA A 138 -9.30 -3.13 -14.71
N ASN A 139 -9.51 -2.48 -13.55
CA ASN A 139 -10.64 -2.73 -12.64
C ASN A 139 -12.00 -2.79 -13.36
N GLU A 140 -12.22 -1.92 -14.35
CA GLU A 140 -13.47 -1.80 -15.10
C GLU A 140 -13.82 -3.04 -15.94
N ARG A 141 -12.86 -3.93 -16.22
CA ARG A 141 -13.14 -5.20 -16.92
C ARG A 141 -14.12 -6.07 -16.13
N TYR A 142 -14.10 -5.97 -14.80
CA TYR A 142 -14.94 -6.76 -13.89
C TYR A 142 -15.77 -5.83 -12.99
N PRO A 143 -16.81 -5.17 -13.54
CA PRO A 143 -17.58 -4.14 -12.82
C PRO A 143 -18.44 -4.70 -11.67
N MET A 144 -18.60 -6.02 -11.60
CA MET A 144 -19.25 -6.70 -10.48
C MET A 144 -18.37 -6.71 -9.21
N ILE A 145 -17.05 -6.58 -9.35
CA ILE A 145 -16.12 -6.42 -8.23
C ILE A 145 -16.12 -4.94 -7.84
N LYS A 146 -16.48 -4.67 -6.59
CA LYS A 146 -16.31 -3.36 -5.96
C LYS A 146 -15.13 -3.48 -4.99
N PRO A 147 -13.95 -2.97 -5.35
CA PRO A 147 -12.80 -3.04 -4.47
C PRO A 147 -13.06 -2.28 -3.16
N GLU A 148 -12.46 -2.76 -2.08
CA GLU A 148 -12.62 -2.17 -0.75
C GLU A 148 -11.78 -0.90 -0.64
N SER A 149 -12.40 0.19 -0.21
CA SER A 149 -11.69 1.43 0.12
C SER A 149 -10.93 1.28 1.45
N VAL A 150 -9.94 2.13 1.69
CA VAL A 150 -9.25 2.28 2.98
C VAL A 150 -10.25 2.46 4.11
N ARG A 151 -11.23 3.34 3.90
CA ARG A 151 -12.26 3.65 4.88
C ARG A 151 -13.10 2.41 5.23
N ASP A 152 -13.55 1.68 4.22
CA ASP A 152 -14.36 0.46 4.40
C ASP A 152 -13.56 -0.64 5.10
N TYR A 153 -12.29 -0.82 4.71
CA TYR A 153 -11.38 -1.76 5.34
C TYR A 153 -11.20 -1.47 6.84
N ILE A 154 -10.98 -0.21 7.21
CA ILE A 154 -10.77 0.22 8.60
C ILE A 154 -12.03 0.00 9.44
N HIS A 155 -13.20 0.35 8.91
CA HIS A 155 -14.48 0.08 9.57
C HIS A 155 -14.71 -1.41 9.81
N ARG A 156 -14.42 -2.25 8.80
CA ARG A 156 -14.59 -3.71 8.88
C ARG A 156 -13.66 -4.34 9.91
N ASP A 157 -12.37 -4.00 9.84
CA ASP A 157 -11.33 -4.61 10.67
C ASP A 157 -11.21 -3.96 12.06
N LYS A 158 -11.97 -2.88 12.32
CA LYS A 158 -12.01 -2.14 13.58
C LYS A 158 -10.61 -1.68 14.02
N LEU A 159 -9.92 -1.05 13.08
CA LEU A 159 -8.60 -0.45 13.30
C LEU A 159 -8.67 0.92 13.99
#